data_AF-A0A851F4D6-F1
#
_entry.id   AF-A0A851F4D6-F1
#
_cell.length_a   1.000
_cell.length_b   1.000
_cell.length_c   1.000
_cell.angle_alpha   90.00
_cell.angle_beta   90.00
_cell.angle_gamma   90.00
#
_symmetry.space_group_name_H-M   'P 1'
#
loop_
_entity.id
_entity.type
_entity.pdbx_description
1 polymer ?
#
loop_
_entity_poly.entity_id
_entity_poly.type
_entity_poly.pdbx_seq_one_letter_code
_entity_poly.pdbx_strand_id
1 'polypeptide(L)'
;MNTTAMSPLTVTPLGFIPDLKNVTLEPLNETACENWKEIHHLVFHVANICFAVGLVIPTTLNLHMIFLRGLLTIGCALFIIWATLYRCALDIMIWNSVFLVVNLLHFIYLVYKRRPIKIEKELSSLYKRMFEPLHVPPELFQRLTGQFCNIQTLKSGQAYAAEDKTSVDDRLSILLKGKMKVSYRGHFLHNIYPCAFIDSPEFRSTQMNRGEKFQVTIIADDNCKFLCWSRERLTYFLESEPFLYEIFKYLIGKDITNKLYSLNDPTLNDKVS
;
A
#
# COMPACT_ATOMS: atom_id res chain seq x y z
N MET A 1 -8.27 -47.72 62.45
CA MET A 1 -9.52 -46.93 62.42
C MET A 1 -10.08 -47.05 61.01
N ASN A 2 -10.91 -48.08 60.79
CA ASN A 2 -12.38 -48.01 60.73
C ASN A 2 -12.87 -47.23 59.50
N THR A 3 -13.30 -47.97 58.45
CA THR A 3 -14.71 -48.16 58.01
C THR A 3 -15.21 -46.94 57.22
N THR A 4 -15.90 -47.03 56.09
CA THR A 4 -17.08 -47.85 55.75
C THR A 4 -17.38 -47.55 54.28
N ALA A 5 -17.44 -48.56 53.41
CA ALA A 5 -18.66 -49.21 52.93
C ALA A 5 -19.37 -48.47 51.77
N MET A 6 -19.16 -49.04 50.59
CA MET A 6 -19.98 -48.91 49.39
C MET A 6 -21.26 -49.72 49.58
N SER A 7 -22.43 -49.19 49.21
CA SER A 7 -23.66 -49.98 49.06
C SER A 7 -24.66 -49.33 48.09
N PRO A 8 -25.53 -50.14 47.46
CA PRO A 8 -26.12 -49.89 46.14
C PRO A 8 -27.63 -49.62 46.21
N LEU A 9 -28.22 -49.08 45.13
CA LEU A 9 -29.67 -49.06 44.91
C LEU A 9 -29.92 -49.38 43.43
N THR A 10 -30.19 -50.63 43.06
CA THR A 10 -31.45 -51.40 43.15
C THR A 10 -32.52 -50.90 42.17
N VAL A 11 -32.79 -51.76 41.19
CA VAL A 11 -33.77 -51.66 40.11
C VAL A 11 -35.15 -52.13 40.59
N THR A 12 -36.19 -51.69 39.89
CA THR A 12 -37.57 -52.23 39.73
C THR A 12 -38.70 -51.36 40.34
N PRO A 13 -39.97 -51.52 39.92
CA PRO A 13 -40.52 -50.92 38.69
C PRO A 13 -41.87 -50.21 38.94
N LEU A 14 -42.36 -49.37 38.04
CA LEU A 14 -43.80 -49.10 38.00
C LEU A 14 -44.24 -48.89 36.55
N GLY A 15 -45.06 -49.83 36.10
CA GLY A 15 -45.45 -49.98 34.71
C GLY A 15 -46.39 -48.89 34.21
N PHE A 16 -46.35 -48.69 32.91
CA PHE A 16 -47.48 -48.26 32.11
C PHE A 16 -47.40 -49.01 30.78
N ILE A 17 -48.23 -50.06 30.65
CA ILE A 17 -48.60 -50.64 29.36
C ILE A 17 -49.72 -49.75 28.80
N PRO A 18 -49.62 -49.34 27.53
CA PRO A 18 -50.80 -49.33 26.69
C PRO A 18 -50.57 -50.22 25.46
N ASP A 19 -51.37 -51.27 25.45
CA ASP A 19 -52.00 -51.97 24.32
C ASP A 19 -51.31 -51.95 22.95
N LEU A 20 -50.79 -53.12 22.60
CA LEU A 20 -50.38 -53.54 21.27
C LEU A 20 -51.62 -53.81 20.41
N LYS A 21 -52.19 -52.78 19.75
CA LYS A 21 -53.15 -52.97 18.65
C LYS A 21 -52.97 -51.93 17.55
N ASN A 22 -52.19 -52.31 16.55
CA ASN A 22 -52.39 -52.10 15.10
C ASN A 22 -51.03 -51.97 14.39
N VAL A 23 -50.42 -53.10 14.06
CA VAL A 23 -49.41 -53.17 13.00
C VAL A 23 -50.17 -53.03 11.68
N THR A 24 -50.48 -51.80 11.30
CA THR A 24 -50.69 -51.44 9.90
C THR A 24 -49.32 -51.13 9.31
N LEU A 25 -48.94 -51.93 8.33
CA LEU A 25 -47.74 -51.80 7.52
C LEU A 25 -47.65 -50.36 6.96
N GLU A 26 -46.80 -49.51 7.55
CA GLU A 26 -46.46 -48.21 6.95
C GLU A 26 -45.73 -48.45 5.61
N PRO A 27 -46.10 -47.73 4.53
CA PRO A 27 -45.37 -47.83 3.28
C PRO A 27 -43.97 -47.22 3.45
N LEU A 28 -42.97 -48.02 3.09
CA LEU A 28 -41.55 -47.69 3.13
C LEU A 28 -41.22 -46.51 2.19
N ASN A 29 -40.73 -45.40 2.74
CA ASN A 29 -39.71 -44.52 2.15
C ASN A 29 -39.97 -43.78 0.80
N GLU A 30 -41.15 -43.19 0.55
CA GLU A 30 -41.28 -42.20 -0.55
C GLU A 30 -41.24 -40.73 -0.10
N THR A 31 -41.48 -40.43 1.19
CA THR A 31 -41.67 -39.04 1.65
C THR A 31 -40.42 -38.36 2.21
N ALA A 32 -39.37 -39.12 2.56
CA ALA A 32 -38.14 -38.54 3.11
C ALA A 32 -37.31 -37.78 2.05
N CYS A 33 -37.41 -38.18 0.78
CA CYS A 33 -36.61 -37.63 -0.32
C CYS A 33 -37.25 -36.40 -1.00
N GLU A 34 -38.58 -36.26 -0.97
CA GLU A 34 -39.29 -35.06 -1.46
C GLU A 34 -38.83 -33.79 -0.73
N ASN A 35 -38.65 -33.90 0.60
CA ASN A 35 -38.10 -32.83 1.43
C ASN A 35 -36.68 -32.41 1.05
N TRP A 36 -35.91 -33.26 0.35
CA TRP A 36 -34.55 -32.91 -0.10
C TRP A 36 -34.57 -32.03 -1.34
N LYS A 37 -35.63 -32.09 -2.15
CA LYS A 37 -35.72 -31.33 -3.41
C LYS A 37 -35.79 -29.82 -3.17
N GLU A 38 -36.43 -29.38 -2.09
CA GLU A 38 -36.45 -27.98 -1.65
C GLU A 38 -35.12 -27.52 -1.02
N ILE A 39 -34.39 -28.45 -0.39
CA ILE A 39 -33.08 -28.20 0.25
C ILE A 39 -31.99 -27.97 -0.82
N HIS A 40 -32.08 -28.63 -1.97
CA HIS A 40 -31.10 -28.57 -3.07
C HIS A 40 -31.27 -27.34 -4.00
N HIS A 41 -31.59 -26.18 -3.44
CA HIS A 41 -31.72 -24.96 -4.23
C HIS A 41 -30.37 -24.55 -4.84
N LEU A 42 -30.37 -24.00 -6.06
CA LEU A 42 -29.16 -23.59 -6.80
C LEU A 42 -28.21 -22.71 -5.95
N VAL A 43 -28.78 -21.88 -5.08
CA VAL A 43 -28.05 -20.99 -4.15
C VAL A 43 -27.11 -21.79 -3.23
N PHE A 44 -27.52 -22.96 -2.74
CA PHE A 44 -26.68 -23.82 -1.91
C PHE A 44 -25.47 -24.33 -2.69
N HIS A 45 -25.67 -24.79 -3.93
CA HIS A 45 -24.56 -25.27 -4.76
C HIS A 45 -23.59 -24.14 -5.15
N VAL A 46 -24.12 -22.96 -5.48
CA VAL A 46 -23.28 -21.78 -5.77
C VAL A 46 -22.46 -21.38 -4.55
N ALA A 47 -23.05 -21.40 -3.34
CA ALA A 47 -22.33 -21.10 -2.11
C ALA A 47 -21.15 -22.06 -1.87
N ASN A 48 -21.37 -23.37 -2.06
CA ASN A 48 -20.32 -24.38 -1.94
C ASN A 48 -19.24 -24.25 -3.02
N ILE A 49 -19.63 -23.89 -4.25
CA ILE A 49 -18.67 -23.60 -5.32
C ILE A 49 -17.81 -22.39 -4.94
N CYS A 50 -18.39 -21.31 -4.39
CA CYS A 50 -17.62 -20.17 -3.91
C CYS A 50 -16.58 -20.58 -2.85
N PHE A 51 -16.96 -21.44 -1.90
CA PHE A 51 -16.02 -21.98 -0.91
C PHE A 51 -14.93 -22.82 -1.54
N ALA A 52 -15.28 -23.76 -2.42
CA ALA A 52 -14.32 -24.62 -3.10
C ALA A 52 -13.33 -23.80 -3.94
N VAL A 53 -13.82 -22.86 -4.75
CA VAL A 53 -12.98 -21.97 -5.55
C VAL A 53 -12.08 -21.15 -4.65
N GLY A 54 -12.60 -20.59 -3.56
CA GLY A 54 -11.82 -19.81 -2.60
C GLY A 54 -10.66 -20.58 -2.00
N LEU A 55 -10.86 -21.86 -1.65
CA LEU A 55 -9.84 -22.73 -1.05
C LEU A 55 -8.81 -23.27 -2.06
N VAL A 56 -9.17 -23.35 -3.34
CA VAL A 56 -8.32 -23.90 -4.41
C VAL A 56 -7.41 -22.83 -5.04
N ILE A 57 -7.65 -21.54 -4.78
CA ILE A 57 -6.81 -20.47 -5.34
C ILE A 57 -5.34 -20.75 -5.00
N PRO A 58 -4.43 -20.70 -5.99
CA PRO A 58 -3.02 -20.96 -5.72
C PRO A 58 -2.37 -19.76 -5.04
N THR A 59 -1.54 -20.03 -4.02
CA THR A 59 -0.82 -19.00 -3.23
C THR A 59 0.17 -18.19 -4.06
N THR A 60 0.45 -18.60 -5.31
CA THR A 60 1.29 -17.89 -6.28
C THR A 60 0.66 -16.58 -6.79
N LEU A 61 -0.64 -16.37 -6.62
CA LEU A 61 -1.31 -15.13 -7.04
C LEU A 61 -1.12 -14.02 -6.00
N ASN A 62 -0.67 -12.83 -6.44
CA ASN A 62 -0.44 -11.66 -5.59
C ASN A 62 -1.65 -11.20 -4.75
N LEU A 63 -2.86 -11.54 -5.19
CA LEU A 63 -4.14 -11.20 -4.58
C LEU A 63 -4.86 -12.41 -3.97
N HIS A 64 -4.19 -13.57 -3.86
CA HIS A 64 -4.77 -14.83 -3.36
C HIS A 64 -5.58 -14.62 -2.08
N MET A 65 -4.98 -14.00 -1.05
CA MET A 65 -5.63 -13.83 0.25
C MET A 65 -6.88 -12.95 0.20
N ILE A 66 -6.93 -11.98 -0.74
CA ILE A 66 -8.10 -11.12 -0.94
C ILE A 66 -9.20 -11.94 -1.62
N PHE A 67 -8.87 -12.71 -2.66
CA PHE A 67 -9.85 -13.55 -3.35
C PHE A 67 -10.40 -14.66 -2.45
N LEU A 68 -9.55 -15.33 -1.67
CA LEU A 68 -9.96 -16.32 -0.67
C LEU A 68 -10.99 -15.73 0.29
N ARG A 69 -10.66 -14.60 0.93
CA ARG A 69 -11.56 -13.97 1.91
C ARG A 69 -12.83 -13.43 1.26
N GLY A 70 -12.74 -12.86 0.07
CA GLY A 70 -13.90 -12.37 -0.68
C GLY A 70 -14.87 -13.49 -1.07
N LEU A 71 -14.35 -14.62 -1.57
CA LEU A 71 -15.18 -15.78 -1.94
C LEU A 71 -15.80 -16.46 -0.73
N LEU A 72 -15.09 -16.54 0.41
CA LEU A 72 -15.67 -17.01 1.67
C LEU A 72 -16.79 -16.07 2.16
N THR A 73 -16.62 -14.76 2.06
CA THR A 73 -17.68 -13.78 2.39
C THR A 73 -18.91 -13.98 1.49
N ILE A 74 -18.73 -14.13 0.18
CA ILE A 74 -19.83 -14.37 -0.77
C ILE A 74 -20.53 -15.70 -0.46
N GLY A 75 -19.78 -16.78 -0.23
CA GLY A 75 -20.32 -18.08 0.12
C GLY A 75 -21.13 -18.06 1.43
N CYS A 76 -20.64 -17.38 2.47
CA CYS A 76 -21.37 -17.23 3.75
C CYS A 76 -22.68 -16.45 3.55
N ALA A 77 -22.67 -15.38 2.76
CA ALA A 77 -23.87 -14.60 2.47
C ALA A 77 -24.93 -15.43 1.72
N LEU A 78 -24.51 -16.21 0.71
CA LEU A 78 -25.40 -17.11 -0.02
C LEU A 78 -25.97 -18.22 0.88
N PHE A 79 -25.17 -18.76 1.80
CA PHE A 79 -25.63 -19.74 2.78
C PHE A 79 -26.65 -19.18 3.76
N ILE A 80 -26.48 -17.93 4.21
CA ILE A 80 -27.48 -17.24 5.05
C ILE A 80 -28.78 -17.08 4.28
N ILE A 81 -28.73 -16.55 3.04
CA ILE A 81 -29.91 -16.39 2.18
C ILE A 81 -30.64 -17.72 2.00
N TRP A 82 -29.89 -18.79 1.74
CA TRP A 82 -30.46 -20.12 1.60
C TRP A 82 -31.13 -20.61 2.89
N ALA A 83 -30.44 -20.48 4.03
CA ALA A 83 -30.93 -20.91 5.33
C ALA A 83 -32.15 -20.11 5.80
N THR A 84 -32.24 -18.81 5.49
CA THR A 84 -33.38 -17.94 5.83
C THR A 84 -34.59 -18.23 4.96
N LEU A 85 -34.42 -18.28 3.63
CA LEU A 85 -35.54 -18.30 2.70
C LEU A 85 -36.11 -19.70 2.44
N TYR A 86 -35.30 -20.76 2.54
CA TYR A 86 -35.72 -22.10 2.11
C TYR A 86 -35.78 -23.13 3.24
N ARG A 87 -35.02 -22.96 4.34
CA ARG A 87 -34.93 -23.97 5.41
C ARG A 87 -35.32 -23.48 6.81
N CYS A 88 -35.38 -22.16 7.01
CA CYS A 88 -35.60 -21.52 8.31
C CYS A 88 -34.70 -22.10 9.42
N ALA A 89 -33.43 -22.37 9.11
CA ALA A 89 -32.49 -23.04 10.01
C ALA A 89 -31.65 -22.02 10.79
N LEU A 90 -32.07 -21.72 12.02
CA LEU A 90 -31.47 -20.67 12.85
C LEU A 90 -29.98 -20.91 13.14
N ASP A 91 -29.61 -22.14 13.49
CA ASP A 91 -28.21 -22.48 13.83
C ASP A 91 -27.25 -22.24 12.66
N ILE A 92 -27.67 -22.62 11.44
CA ILE A 92 -26.90 -22.41 10.21
C ILE A 92 -26.75 -20.92 9.92
N MET A 93 -27.82 -20.13 10.13
CA MET A 93 -27.77 -18.68 9.96
C MET A 93 -26.81 -18.02 10.95
N ILE A 94 -26.83 -18.40 12.23
CA ILE A 94 -25.93 -17.83 13.25
C ILE A 94 -24.48 -18.07 12.86
N TRP A 95 -24.10 -19.32 12.60
CA TRP A 95 -22.70 -19.65 12.30
C TRP A 95 -22.20 -18.99 11.03
N ASN A 96 -23.00 -19.00 9.96
CA ASN A 96 -22.61 -18.32 8.72
C ASN A 96 -22.56 -16.79 8.89
N SER A 97 -23.36 -16.21 9.78
CA SER A 97 -23.26 -14.77 10.11
C SER A 97 -21.95 -14.44 10.83
N VAL A 98 -21.53 -15.27 11.78
CA VAL A 98 -20.22 -15.11 12.45
C VAL A 98 -19.08 -15.21 11.43
N PHE A 99 -19.10 -16.23 10.56
CA PHE A 99 -18.08 -16.39 9.53
C PHE A 99 -18.11 -15.25 8.50
N LEU A 100 -19.30 -14.74 8.15
CA LEU A 100 -19.44 -13.58 7.28
C LEU A 100 -18.73 -12.37 7.88
N VAL A 101 -19.00 -12.04 9.15
CA VAL A 101 -18.38 -10.90 9.83
C VAL A 101 -16.87 -11.04 9.89
N VAL A 102 -16.35 -12.19 10.32
CA VAL A 102 -14.90 -12.42 10.41
C VAL A 102 -14.22 -12.30 9.04
N ASN A 103 -14.76 -12.95 8.01
CA ASN A 103 -14.19 -12.90 6.67
C ASN A 103 -14.32 -11.50 6.04
N LEU A 104 -15.42 -10.79 6.29
CA LEU A 104 -15.63 -9.43 5.81
C LEU A 104 -14.65 -8.45 6.47
N LEU A 105 -14.47 -8.50 7.78
CA LEU A 105 -13.50 -7.65 8.48
C LEU A 105 -12.08 -7.89 7.96
N HIS A 106 -11.69 -9.15 7.79
CA HIS A 106 -10.36 -9.49 7.28
C HIS A 106 -10.20 -9.09 5.80
N PHE A 107 -11.24 -9.25 4.98
CA PHE A 107 -11.28 -8.76 3.61
C PHE A 107 -11.07 -7.24 3.56
N ILE A 108 -11.83 -6.48 4.35
CA ILE A 108 -11.70 -5.02 4.46
C ILE A 108 -10.29 -4.65 4.91
N TYR A 109 -9.73 -5.31 5.93
CA TYR A 109 -8.36 -5.08 6.39
C TYR A 109 -7.32 -5.31 5.29
N LEU A 110 -7.41 -6.42 4.56
CA LEU A 110 -6.49 -6.73 3.46
C LEU A 110 -6.59 -5.72 2.33
N VAL A 111 -7.82 -5.33 1.95
CA VAL A 111 -8.05 -4.29 0.92
C VAL A 111 -7.52 -2.94 1.39
N TYR A 112 -7.69 -2.59 2.66
CA TYR A 112 -7.14 -1.37 3.24
C TYR A 112 -5.61 -1.36 3.22
N LYS A 113 -4.96 -2.45 3.64
CA LYS A 113 -3.50 -2.57 3.62
C LYS A 113 -2.94 -2.49 2.19
N ARG A 114 -3.70 -2.98 1.20
CA ARG A 114 -3.32 -2.99 -0.22
C ARG A 114 -3.81 -1.75 -0.99
N ARG A 115 -4.46 -0.77 -0.35
CA ARG A 115 -4.87 0.47 -1.01
C ARG A 115 -3.62 1.11 -1.63
N PRO A 116 -3.60 1.32 -2.97
CA PRO A 116 -2.48 1.98 -3.60
C PRO A 116 -2.39 3.37 -2.99
N ILE A 117 -1.24 3.61 -2.38
CA ILE A 117 -0.82 4.92 -1.95
C ILE A 117 -0.92 5.86 -3.15
N LYS A 118 -1.77 6.88 -3.04
CA LYS A 118 -1.89 7.91 -4.07
C LYS A 118 -0.65 8.79 -4.01
N ILE A 119 0.36 8.47 -4.82
CA ILE A 119 1.44 9.39 -5.13
C ILE A 119 0.80 10.58 -5.85
N GLU A 120 1.05 11.79 -5.35
CA GLU A 120 0.53 13.02 -5.94
C GLU A 120 0.94 13.10 -7.43
N LYS A 121 0.05 13.61 -8.29
CA LYS A 121 0.29 13.62 -9.75
C LYS A 121 1.61 14.30 -10.12
N GLU A 122 2.00 15.33 -9.37
CA GLU A 122 3.26 16.08 -9.58
C GLU A 122 4.50 15.24 -9.28
N LEU A 123 4.43 14.34 -8.29
CA LEU A 123 5.50 13.44 -7.89
C LEU A 123 5.54 12.15 -8.73
N SER A 124 4.45 11.80 -9.39
CA SER A 124 4.36 10.57 -10.19
C SER A 124 5.40 10.54 -11.32
N SER A 125 5.60 11.67 -12.01
CA SER A 125 6.63 11.77 -13.06
C SER A 125 8.05 11.62 -12.49
N LEU A 126 8.29 12.18 -11.30
CA LEU A 126 9.58 12.09 -10.63
C LEU A 126 9.88 10.63 -10.24
N TYR A 127 8.90 9.96 -9.61
CA TYR A 127 9.00 8.56 -9.21
C TYR A 127 9.32 7.66 -10.41
N LYS A 128 8.54 7.73 -11.48
CA LYS A 128 8.70 6.88 -12.67
C LYS A 128 10.03 7.07 -13.39
N ARG A 129 10.59 8.28 -13.38
CA ARG A 129 11.84 8.60 -14.09
C ARG A 129 13.10 8.35 -13.27
N MET A 130 13.06 8.61 -11.96
CA MET A 130 14.27 8.56 -11.10
C MET A 130 14.30 7.35 -10.16
N PHE A 131 13.17 6.94 -9.60
CA PHE A 131 13.11 5.99 -8.49
C PHE A 131 12.63 4.59 -8.92
N GLU A 132 11.66 4.51 -9.82
CA GLU A 132 11.16 3.24 -10.37
C GLU A 132 12.24 2.42 -11.10
N PRO A 133 13.12 3.00 -11.95
CA PRO A 133 14.19 2.24 -12.61
C PRO A 133 15.26 1.70 -11.64
N LEU A 134 15.32 2.26 -10.43
CA LEU A 134 16.22 1.82 -9.37
C LEU A 134 15.53 0.88 -8.37
N HIS A 135 14.35 0.36 -8.72
CA HIS A 135 13.57 -0.58 -7.92
C HIS A 135 13.15 -0.04 -6.55
N VAL A 136 12.95 1.27 -6.42
CA VAL A 136 12.47 1.87 -5.16
C VAL A 136 10.97 1.58 -5.00
N PRO A 137 10.54 0.93 -3.90
CA PRO A 137 9.13 0.65 -3.68
C PRO A 137 8.30 1.94 -3.56
N PRO A 138 7.06 1.98 -4.11
CA PRO A 138 6.19 3.17 -4.00
C PRO A 138 5.91 3.59 -2.55
N GLU A 139 5.83 2.63 -1.64
CA GLU A 139 5.61 2.84 -0.20
C GLU A 139 6.77 3.62 0.43
N LEU A 140 8.00 3.25 0.08
CA LEU A 140 9.21 3.92 0.58
C LEU A 140 9.35 5.32 -0.01
N PHE A 141 9.05 5.49 -1.30
CA PHE A 141 9.02 6.81 -1.93
C PHE A 141 7.96 7.73 -1.28
N GLN A 142 6.78 7.19 -0.95
CA GLN A 142 5.77 7.99 -0.25
C GLN A 142 6.21 8.37 1.16
N ARG A 143 6.89 7.50 1.91
CA ARG A 143 7.45 7.86 3.23
C ARG A 143 8.46 8.99 3.10
N LEU A 144 9.34 8.92 2.10
CA LEU A 144 10.33 9.96 1.78
C LEU A 144 9.68 11.31 1.45
N THR A 145 8.65 11.33 0.61
CA THR A 145 7.98 12.57 0.19
C THR A 145 6.89 13.03 1.16
N GLY A 146 6.40 12.14 2.02
CA GLY A 146 5.22 12.39 2.86
C GLY A 146 5.52 13.03 4.21
N GLN A 147 6.67 12.76 4.82
CA GLN A 147 6.92 13.19 6.20
C GLN A 147 7.69 14.51 6.32
N PHE A 148 8.56 14.87 5.37
CA PHE A 148 9.48 16.01 5.54
C PHE A 148 9.77 16.78 4.24
N CYS A 149 8.79 16.77 3.34
CA CYS A 149 8.93 17.37 2.02
C CYS A 149 7.88 18.46 1.80
N ASN A 150 8.29 19.54 1.15
CA ASN A 150 7.39 20.62 0.75
C ASN A 150 7.55 20.91 -0.74
N ILE A 151 6.43 21.11 -1.43
CA ILE A 151 6.41 21.55 -2.83
C ILE A 151 6.33 23.06 -2.85
N GLN A 152 7.34 23.70 -3.41
CA GLN A 152 7.42 25.15 -3.54
C GLN A 152 7.34 25.57 -5.00
N THR A 153 6.88 26.80 -5.23
CA THR A 153 6.70 27.38 -6.56
C THR A 153 7.47 28.67 -6.70
N LEU A 154 8.17 28.84 -7.82
CA LEU A 154 8.87 30.07 -8.19
C LEU A 154 8.30 30.59 -9.50
N LYS A 155 8.03 31.89 -9.57
CA LYS A 155 7.65 32.55 -10.83
C LYS A 155 8.89 32.82 -11.67
N SER A 156 8.68 32.94 -12.99
CA SER A 156 9.72 33.40 -13.92
C SER A 156 10.43 34.66 -13.40
N GLY A 157 11.76 34.66 -13.43
CA GLY A 157 12.61 35.74 -12.95
C GLY A 157 12.91 35.74 -11.44
N GLN A 158 12.26 34.89 -10.63
CA GLN A 158 12.57 34.77 -9.20
C GLN A 158 13.82 33.92 -8.97
N ALA A 159 14.67 34.35 -8.04
CA ALA A 159 15.88 33.61 -7.66
C ALA A 159 15.54 32.48 -6.67
N TYR A 160 16.01 31.27 -6.96
CA TYR A 160 16.08 30.17 -5.99
C TYR A 160 17.23 30.41 -5.01
N ALA A 161 18.40 30.76 -5.55
CA ALA A 161 19.59 31.09 -4.79
C ALA A 161 20.32 32.26 -5.45
N ALA A 162 20.88 33.14 -4.63
CA ALA A 162 21.73 34.23 -5.06
C ALA A 162 23.16 33.99 -4.58
N GLU A 163 24.11 34.21 -5.49
CA GLU A 163 25.56 34.10 -5.24
C GLU A 163 25.97 34.92 -4.01
N ASP A 164 26.76 34.31 -3.12
CA ASP A 164 27.31 34.87 -1.87
C ASP A 164 26.27 35.43 -0.87
N LYS A 165 24.98 35.13 -1.09
CA LYS A 165 23.87 35.58 -0.24
C LYS A 165 23.10 34.43 0.38
N THR A 166 22.70 33.46 -0.44
CA THR A 166 21.87 32.33 0.03
C THR A 166 22.73 31.27 0.71
N SER A 167 22.31 30.80 1.89
CA SER A 167 22.94 29.68 2.61
C SER A 167 22.67 28.34 1.91
N VAL A 168 23.66 27.45 1.92
CA VAL A 168 23.58 26.08 1.36
C VAL A 168 23.15 25.01 2.36
N ASP A 169 23.06 25.37 3.65
CA ASP A 169 22.93 24.39 4.73
C ASP A 169 21.51 23.84 4.89
N ASP A 170 20.50 24.50 4.31
CA ASP A 170 19.12 24.31 4.74
C ASP A 170 18.38 23.15 4.05
N ARG A 171 18.70 22.85 2.79
CA ARG A 171 17.82 22.04 1.93
C ARG A 171 18.51 21.26 0.82
N LEU A 172 17.76 20.27 0.31
CA LEU A 172 17.98 19.59 -0.96
C LEU A 172 16.70 19.64 -1.78
N SER A 173 16.79 20.02 -3.04
CA SER A 173 15.64 20.23 -3.90
C SER A 173 15.75 19.55 -5.26
N ILE A 174 14.61 19.11 -5.80
CA ILE A 174 14.48 18.54 -7.15
C ILE A 174 13.46 19.33 -7.95
N LEU A 175 13.81 19.72 -9.16
CA LEU A 175 12.90 20.43 -10.06
C LEU A 175 11.81 19.48 -10.58
N LEU A 176 10.53 19.81 -10.35
CA LEU A 176 9.38 19.02 -10.81
C LEU A 176 8.84 19.52 -12.15
N LYS A 177 8.80 20.84 -12.34
CA LYS A 177 8.28 21.51 -13.54
C LYS A 177 9.02 22.82 -13.77
N GLY A 178 9.11 23.23 -15.04
CA GLY A 178 9.74 24.47 -15.46
C GLY A 178 11.21 24.26 -15.79
N LYS A 179 11.95 25.36 -15.86
CA LYS A 179 13.37 25.40 -16.21
C LYS A 179 14.03 26.49 -15.38
N MET A 180 15.22 26.20 -14.88
CA MET A 180 16.05 27.18 -14.15
C MET A 180 17.36 27.42 -14.87
N LYS A 181 17.86 28.65 -14.78
CA LYS A 181 19.14 29.08 -15.34
C LYS A 181 20.15 29.25 -14.22
N VAL A 182 21.32 28.64 -14.37
CA VAL A 182 22.45 28.78 -13.45
C VAL A 182 23.47 29.74 -14.06
N SER A 183 23.98 30.66 -13.26
CA SER A 183 24.99 31.64 -13.66
C SER A 183 26.04 31.85 -12.57
N TYR A 184 27.27 32.13 -12.98
CA TYR A 184 28.39 32.46 -12.10
C TYR A 184 28.93 33.83 -12.49
N ARG A 185 28.95 34.80 -11.58
CA ARG A 185 29.38 36.18 -11.87
C ARG A 185 28.68 36.79 -13.10
N GLY A 186 27.41 36.46 -13.29
CA GLY A 186 26.61 36.89 -14.44
C GLY A 186 26.81 36.09 -15.74
N HIS A 187 27.82 35.23 -15.83
CA HIS A 187 28.00 34.34 -16.98
C HIS A 187 27.09 33.11 -16.87
N PHE A 188 26.41 32.78 -17.96
CA PHE A 188 25.58 31.58 -18.01
C PHE A 188 26.44 30.32 -17.95
N LEU A 189 26.01 29.35 -17.14
CA LEU A 189 26.67 28.06 -17.00
C LEU A 189 25.88 26.96 -17.69
N HIS A 190 24.71 26.62 -17.14
CA HIS A 190 23.85 25.56 -17.66
C HIS A 190 22.40 25.77 -17.21
N ASN A 191 21.50 25.02 -17.83
CA ASN A 191 20.09 24.98 -17.44
C ASN A 191 19.80 23.74 -16.60
N ILE A 192 18.93 23.88 -15.61
CA ILE A 192 18.38 22.77 -14.82
C ILE A 192 16.97 22.47 -15.34
N TYR A 193 16.73 21.19 -15.63
CA TYR A 193 15.49 20.68 -16.21
C TYR A 193 14.73 19.78 -15.22
N PRO A 194 13.43 19.48 -15.47
CA PRO A 194 12.64 18.63 -14.58
C PRO A 194 13.24 17.23 -14.38
N CYS A 195 13.15 16.73 -13.15
CA CYS A 195 13.81 15.52 -12.65
C CYS A 195 15.35 15.63 -12.55
N ALA A 196 15.86 16.83 -12.31
CA ALA A 196 17.25 17.08 -11.91
C ALA A 196 17.28 17.78 -10.54
N PHE A 197 18.35 17.55 -9.78
CA PHE A 197 18.55 18.26 -8.53
C PHE A 197 18.94 19.70 -8.80
N ILE A 198 18.53 20.61 -7.91
CA ILE A 198 18.87 22.03 -8.02
C ILE A 198 20.23 22.26 -7.38
N ASP A 199 20.40 21.79 -6.16
CA ASP A 199 21.49 22.07 -5.21
C ASP A 199 22.27 20.80 -4.81
N SER A 200 22.36 19.82 -5.71
CA SER A 200 23.13 18.59 -5.49
C SER A 200 24.65 18.81 -5.26
N PRO A 201 25.36 19.74 -5.95
CA PRO A 201 26.75 20.01 -5.64
C PRO A 201 26.91 20.56 -4.23
N GLU A 202 26.12 21.56 -3.87
CA GLU A 202 26.12 22.20 -2.55
C GLU A 202 25.76 21.18 -1.45
N PHE A 203 24.78 20.32 -1.71
CA PHE A 203 24.41 19.27 -0.76
C PHE A 203 25.55 18.31 -0.45
N ARG A 204 26.32 17.94 -1.48
CA ARG A 204 27.43 16.98 -1.35
C ARG A 204 28.71 17.62 -0.83
N SER A 205 29.00 18.86 -1.20
CA SER A 205 30.26 19.53 -0.88
C SER A 205 30.27 20.09 0.54
N THR A 206 29.11 20.46 1.09
CA THR A 206 29.04 21.15 2.37
C THR A 206 28.68 20.21 3.51
N GLN A 207 29.35 20.39 4.64
CA GLN A 207 28.93 19.82 5.92
C GLN A 207 27.94 20.78 6.58
N MET A 208 27.06 20.22 7.40
CA MET A 208 26.00 20.99 8.06
C MET A 208 26.58 22.03 9.03
N ASN A 209 26.00 23.22 9.09
CA ASN A 209 26.36 24.34 9.97
C ASN A 209 27.72 24.99 9.71
N ARG A 210 28.20 24.94 8.46
CA ARG A 210 29.47 25.58 8.08
C ARG A 210 29.29 27.03 7.61
N GLY A 211 28.04 27.46 7.37
CA GLY A 211 27.72 28.82 6.94
C GLY A 211 28.19 29.11 5.51
N GLU A 212 28.38 28.07 4.71
CA GLU A 212 28.74 28.21 3.30
C GLU A 212 27.55 28.79 2.51
N LYS A 213 27.87 29.51 1.44
CA LYS A 213 26.87 30.18 0.61
C LYS A 213 26.95 29.67 -0.81
N PHE A 214 25.84 29.80 -1.54
CA PHE A 214 25.80 29.45 -2.95
C PHE A 214 26.84 30.26 -3.70
N GLN A 215 27.69 29.57 -4.45
CA GLN A 215 28.70 30.20 -5.31
C GLN A 215 28.12 30.64 -6.65
N VAL A 216 26.89 30.20 -6.97
CA VAL A 216 26.21 30.49 -8.23
C VAL A 216 24.85 31.11 -7.96
N THR A 217 24.37 31.89 -8.92
CA THR A 217 23.01 32.42 -8.92
C THR A 217 22.11 31.52 -9.76
N ILE A 218 21.01 31.06 -9.17
CA ILE A 218 20.02 30.18 -9.79
C ILE A 218 18.69 30.92 -9.89
N ILE A 219 18.22 31.15 -11.11
CA ILE A 219 16.98 31.91 -11.39
C ILE A 219 16.00 31.04 -12.17
N ALA A 220 14.72 31.16 -11.86
CA ALA A 220 13.66 30.52 -12.62
C ALA A 220 13.52 31.19 -14.01
N ASP A 221 13.79 30.42 -15.06
CA ASP A 221 13.61 30.83 -16.47
C ASP A 221 12.12 30.78 -16.85
N ASP A 222 11.38 29.85 -16.25
CA ASP A 222 9.94 29.65 -16.38
C ASP A 222 9.25 29.62 -15.00
N ASN A 223 7.92 29.56 -14.96
CA ASN A 223 7.19 29.19 -13.75
C ASN A 223 7.58 27.77 -13.30
N CYS A 224 8.35 27.70 -12.21
CA CYS A 224 8.92 26.48 -11.69
C CYS A 224 8.13 25.93 -10.51
N LYS A 225 8.07 24.61 -10.41
CA LYS A 225 7.70 23.89 -9.19
C LYS A 225 8.83 22.96 -8.81
N PHE A 226 9.18 22.90 -7.54
CA PHE A 226 10.24 22.03 -7.07
C PHE A 226 9.88 21.42 -5.73
N LEU A 227 10.39 20.21 -5.54
CA LEU A 227 10.32 19.46 -4.32
C LEU A 227 11.48 19.89 -3.43
N CYS A 228 11.24 20.12 -2.14
CA CYS A 228 12.25 20.60 -1.21
C CYS A 228 12.19 19.78 0.08
N TRP A 229 13.33 19.21 0.48
CA TRP A 229 13.52 18.60 1.79
C TRP A 229 14.39 19.50 2.66
N SER A 230 14.13 19.49 3.97
CA SER A 230 15.10 19.98 4.95
C SER A 230 16.28 19.02 4.99
N ARG A 231 17.52 19.54 4.92
CA ARG A 231 18.74 18.72 4.98
C ARG A 231 18.76 17.84 6.22
N GLU A 232 18.47 18.41 7.39
CA GLU A 232 18.53 17.69 8.68
C GLU A 232 17.63 16.46 8.69
N ARG A 233 16.37 16.68 8.34
CA ARG A 233 15.34 15.65 8.36
C ARG A 233 15.57 14.59 7.28
N LEU A 234 16.05 15.01 6.10
CA LEU A 234 16.38 14.09 5.03
C LEU A 234 17.57 13.20 5.43
N THR A 235 18.65 13.78 5.96
CA THR A 235 19.82 13.01 6.40
C THR A 235 19.43 11.99 7.46
N TYR A 236 18.69 12.40 8.49
CA TYR A 236 18.20 11.48 9.53
C TYR A 236 17.33 10.35 8.97
N PHE A 237 16.43 10.67 8.04
CA PHE A 237 15.58 9.66 7.40
C PHE A 237 16.41 8.67 6.57
N LEU A 238 17.39 9.17 5.80
CA LEU A 238 18.25 8.31 4.99
C LEU A 238 19.15 7.42 5.85
N GLU A 239 19.65 7.89 6.99
CA GLU A 239 20.41 7.07 7.94
C GLU A 239 19.59 5.89 8.49
N SER A 240 18.27 6.08 8.66
CA SER A 240 17.37 5.00 9.07
C SER A 240 17.00 4.01 7.95
N GLU A 241 17.24 4.37 6.68
CA GLU A 241 16.83 3.60 5.50
C GLU A 241 18.02 3.37 4.55
N PRO A 242 18.89 2.36 4.82
CA PRO A 242 20.16 2.16 4.12
C PRO A 242 20.04 2.00 2.60
N PHE A 243 18.98 1.34 2.14
CA PHE A 243 18.72 1.19 0.70
C PHE A 243 18.53 2.55 0.03
N LEU A 244 17.72 3.42 0.63
CA LEU A 244 17.45 4.74 0.05
C LEU A 244 18.66 5.66 0.14
N TYR A 245 19.47 5.52 1.19
CA TYR A 245 20.73 6.24 1.32
C TYR A 245 21.68 5.98 0.15
N GLU A 246 21.88 4.71 -0.23
CA GLU A 246 22.71 4.37 -1.39
C GLU A 246 22.11 4.87 -2.72
N ILE A 247 20.79 4.79 -2.86
CA ILE A 247 20.09 5.36 -4.03
C ILE A 247 20.31 6.86 -4.13
N PHE A 248 20.20 7.60 -3.03
CA PHE A 248 20.45 9.05 -3.01
C PHE A 248 21.90 9.39 -3.34
N LYS A 249 22.88 8.66 -2.80
CA LYS A 249 24.30 8.83 -3.17
C LYS A 249 24.50 8.66 -4.67
N TYR A 250 23.93 7.61 -5.25
CA TYR A 250 24.00 7.37 -6.70
C TYR A 250 23.34 8.50 -7.48
N LEU A 251 22.11 8.90 -7.13
CA LEU A 251 21.35 9.93 -7.84
C LEU A 251 22.04 11.30 -7.79
N ILE A 252 22.54 11.71 -6.61
CA ILE A 252 23.30 12.95 -6.42
C ILE A 252 24.60 12.90 -7.22
N GLY A 253 25.34 11.78 -7.15
CA GLY A 253 26.59 11.61 -7.91
C GLY A 253 26.37 11.68 -9.42
N LYS A 254 25.32 11.02 -9.92
CA LYS A 254 24.90 11.07 -11.33
C LYS A 254 24.54 12.50 -11.76
N ASP A 255 23.77 13.22 -10.96
CA ASP A 255 23.34 14.57 -11.25
C ASP A 255 24.54 15.55 -11.32
N ILE A 256 25.44 15.50 -10.34
CA ILE A 256 26.68 16.29 -10.33
C ILE A 256 27.50 16.00 -11.59
N THR A 257 27.64 14.72 -11.95
CA THR A 257 28.39 14.31 -13.14
C THR A 257 27.77 14.89 -14.42
N ASN A 258 26.45 14.84 -14.57
CA ASN A 258 25.75 15.43 -15.71
C ASN A 258 25.91 16.95 -15.79
N LYS A 259 25.90 17.64 -14.64
CA LYS A 259 26.16 19.09 -14.57
C LYS A 259 27.59 19.41 -15.01
N LEU A 260 28.58 18.64 -14.57
CA LEU A 260 29.98 18.80 -14.99
C LEU A 260 30.16 18.58 -16.50
N TYR A 261 29.52 17.57 -17.09
CA TYR A 261 29.53 17.39 -18.55
C TYR A 261 28.89 18.57 -19.28
N SER A 262 27.80 19.13 -18.73
CA SER A 262 27.12 20.29 -19.34
C SER A 262 27.99 21.56 -19.31
N LEU A 263 28.87 21.71 -18.32
CA LEU A 263 29.83 22.81 -18.24
C LEU A 263 30.99 22.67 -19.23
N ASN A 264 31.37 21.43 -19.54
CA ASN A 264 32.50 21.11 -20.40
C ASN A 264 32.12 20.93 -21.88
N ASP A 265 30.84 21.05 -22.25
CA ASP A 265 30.40 20.95 -23.64
C ASP A 265 30.79 22.22 -24.41
N PRO A 266 31.76 22.15 -25.35
CA PRO A 266 32.28 23.33 -26.05
C PRO A 266 31.22 24.03 -26.91
N THR A 267 30.14 23.34 -27.29
CA THR A 267 29.08 23.93 -28.13
C THR A 267 28.20 24.96 -27.40
N LEU A 268 28.27 25.03 -26.07
CA LEU A 268 27.57 26.02 -25.26
C LEU A 268 28.41 27.28 -25.00
N ASN A 269 29.74 27.18 -25.00
CA ASN A 269 30.64 28.32 -24.81
C ASN A 269 30.73 29.22 -26.05
N ASP A 270 30.53 28.68 -27.25
CA ASP A 270 30.64 29.41 -28.53
C ASP A 270 29.40 30.24 -28.91
N LYS A 271 28.31 30.20 -28.13
CA LYS A 271 27.11 31.00 -28.39
C LYS A 271 27.06 32.34 -27.64
N VAL A 272 28.13 32.69 -26.92
CA VAL A 272 28.20 33.91 -26.09
C VAL A 272 29.47 34.73 -26.37
N SER A 273 30.24 34.40 -27.42
CA SER A 273 31.32 35.24 -27.92
C SER A 273 30.85 36.25 -28.96
#